data_AF-A0A822FYS7-F1
#
_entry.id   AF-A0A822FYS7-F1
#
_cell.length_a   1.000
_cell.length_b   1.000
_cell.length_c   1.000
_cell.angle_alpha   90.00
_cell.angle_beta   90.00
_cell.angle_gamma   90.00
#
_symmetry.space_group_name_H-M   'P 1'
#
loop_
_entity.id
_entity.type
_entity.pdbx_description
1 polymer ?
#
loop_
_entity_poly.entity_id
_entity_poly.type
_entity_poly.pdbx_seq_one_letter_code
_entity_poly.pdbx_strand_id
1 'polypeptide(L)'
;MCSSIKPAWCSKLPRSQYSLLDRVSISSQQWFQVYRVRPNIFAIYEPYHWEETISYLVVGSKHSLLIDTGMGIGNIQQVIQSLIPSTTSLKMINTHTHHDHIGDNWR
;
A
#
# COMPACT_ATOMS: atom_id res chain seq x y z
N MET A 1 8.28 -2.13 22.06
CA MET A 1 7.94 -1.68 23.43
C MET A 1 7.12 -0.40 23.31
N CYS A 2 5.93 -0.32 23.93
CA CYS A 2 5.04 0.83 23.80
C CYS A 2 5.15 1.75 25.04
N SER A 3 5.44 3.03 24.83
CA SER A 3 5.48 4.08 25.87
C SER A 3 4.15 4.85 25.94
N SER A 4 4.05 5.70 26.97
CA SER A 4 2.87 6.40 27.51
C SER A 4 2.32 7.56 26.67
N ILE A 5 2.73 7.75 25.43
CA ILE A 5 2.23 8.83 24.55
C ILE A 5 1.92 8.25 23.17
N LYS A 6 0.84 7.45 23.06
CA LYS A 6 0.29 7.11 21.74
C LYS A 6 -0.77 8.14 21.35
N PRO A 7 -0.68 8.75 20.15
CA PRO A 7 -1.71 9.67 19.69
C PRO A 7 -3.04 8.92 19.51
N ALA A 8 -4.16 9.59 19.82
CA ALA A 8 -5.47 8.97 19.90
C ALA A 8 -5.93 8.29 18.59
N TRP A 9 -5.44 8.77 17.44
CA TRP A 9 -5.83 8.25 16.13
C TRP A 9 -5.48 6.77 15.93
N CYS A 10 -4.37 6.29 16.50
CA CYS A 10 -3.91 4.90 16.31
C CYS A 10 -4.49 3.92 17.35
N SER A 11 -5.34 4.39 18.27
CA SER A 11 -5.93 3.58 19.35
C SER A 11 -6.81 2.42 18.85
N LYS A 12 -7.32 2.51 17.63
CA LYS A 12 -8.22 1.53 17.01
C LYS A 12 -7.55 0.72 15.88
N LEU A 13 -6.22 0.74 15.81
CA LEU A 13 -5.48 -0.05 14.83
C LEU A 13 -5.13 -1.45 15.38
N PRO A 14 -5.14 -2.49 14.53
CA PRO A 14 -5.54 -2.47 13.12
C PRO A 14 -7.07 -2.30 12.96
N ARG A 15 -7.50 -1.66 11.87
CA ARG A 15 -8.94 -1.48 11.59
C ARG A 15 -9.61 -2.85 11.38
N SER A 16 -10.75 -3.09 12.02
CA SER A 16 -11.46 -4.38 11.99
C SER A 16 -11.79 -4.90 10.60
N GLN A 17 -11.98 -3.99 9.64
CA GLN A 17 -12.31 -4.28 8.24
C GLN A 17 -11.23 -5.13 7.57
N TYR A 18 -9.96 -4.95 7.95
CA TYR A 18 -8.85 -5.72 7.38
C TYR A 18 -8.81 -7.18 7.86
N SER A 19 -9.52 -7.53 8.94
CA SER A 19 -9.62 -8.93 9.40
C SER A 19 -10.38 -9.83 8.43
N LEU A 20 -11.17 -9.22 7.52
CA LEU A 20 -11.94 -9.93 6.50
C LEU A 20 -11.15 -10.17 5.21
N LEU A 21 -9.89 -9.70 5.13
CA LEU A 21 -9.06 -9.77 3.93
C LEU A 21 -7.82 -10.63 4.17
N ASP A 22 -7.37 -11.31 3.12
CA ASP A 22 -6.12 -12.08 3.18
C ASP A 22 -4.93 -11.12 3.23
N ARG A 23 -4.16 -11.17 4.32
CA ARG A 23 -2.90 -10.44 4.42
C ARG A 23 -1.82 -11.13 3.59
N VAL A 24 -1.17 -10.37 2.70
CA VAL A 24 -0.04 -10.83 1.90
C VAL A 24 1.26 -10.47 2.63
N SER A 25 2.10 -11.47 2.86
CA SER A 25 3.41 -11.25 3.50
C SER A 25 4.39 -10.67 2.50
N ILE A 26 4.92 -9.48 2.79
CA ILE A 26 5.96 -8.80 2.02
C ILE A 26 7.16 -8.60 2.94
N SER A 27 8.28 -9.25 2.62
CA SER A 27 9.52 -9.15 3.41
C SER A 27 10.40 -7.97 3.00
N SER A 28 10.20 -7.44 1.79
CA SER A 28 11.03 -6.38 1.21
C SER A 28 10.80 -5.00 1.83
N GLN A 29 9.69 -4.80 2.55
CA GLN A 29 9.35 -3.52 3.17
C GLN A 29 8.51 -3.70 4.43
N GLN A 30 8.76 -2.90 5.46
CA GLN A 30 8.05 -2.98 6.75
C GLN A 30 6.98 -1.91 6.93
N TRP A 31 7.01 -0.86 6.10
CA TRP A 31 6.09 0.27 6.17
C TRP A 31 4.66 -0.08 5.75
N PHE A 32 4.50 -0.95 4.76
CA PHE A 32 3.18 -1.28 4.20
C PHE A 32 2.60 -2.55 4.80
N GLN A 33 1.28 -2.58 4.92
CA GLN A 33 0.51 -3.81 5.06
C GLN A 33 -0.26 -4.05 3.77
N VAL A 34 -0.10 -5.24 3.18
CA VAL A 34 -0.74 -5.57 1.90
C VAL A 34 -1.87 -6.55 2.11
N TYR A 35 -3.02 -6.27 1.52
CA TYR A 35 -4.21 -7.09 1.60
C TYR A 35 -4.72 -7.43 0.21
N ARG A 36 -5.10 -8.68 -0.01
CA ARG A 36 -5.78 -9.09 -1.24
C ARG A 36 -7.27 -8.79 -1.11
N VAL A 37 -7.78 -7.91 -1.97
CA VAL A 37 -9.20 -7.52 -1.98
C VAL A 37 -10.02 -8.48 -2.86
N ARG A 38 -9.44 -8.87 -4.01
CA ARG A 38 -9.96 -9.82 -5.00
C ARG A 38 -8.80 -10.51 -5.71
N PRO A 39 -9.03 -11.56 -6.51
CA PRO A 39 -8.00 -12.07 -7.41
C PRO A 39 -7.37 -10.93 -8.20
N ASN A 40 -6.04 -10.83 -8.16
CA ASN A 40 -5.24 -9.81 -8.84
C ASN A 40 -5.47 -8.35 -8.41
N ILE A 41 -6.17 -8.09 -7.30
CA ILE A 41 -6.37 -6.74 -6.76
C ILE A 41 -5.89 -6.68 -5.32
N PHE A 42 -4.93 -5.78 -5.07
CA PHE A 42 -4.30 -5.60 -3.77
C PHE A 42 -4.48 -4.18 -3.26
N ALA A 43 -4.76 -4.05 -1.97
CA ALA A 43 -4.66 -2.81 -1.23
C ALA A 43 -3.28 -2.76 -0.55
N ILE A 44 -2.55 -1.67 -0.75
CA ILE A 44 -1.25 -1.39 -0.15
C ILE A 44 -1.46 -0.25 0.86
N TYR A 45 -1.58 -0.63 2.13
CA TYR A 45 -2.02 0.25 3.22
C TYR A 45 -0.84 0.75 4.06
N GLU A 46 -0.87 2.01 4.46
CA GLU A 46 0.11 2.69 5.32
C GLU A 46 -0.43 2.86 6.76
N PRO A 47 -0.32 1.85 7.64
CA PRO A 47 -0.94 1.87 8.98
C PRO A 47 -0.24 2.80 9.99
N TYR A 48 0.92 3.34 9.65
CA TYR A 48 1.79 4.04 10.61
C TYR A 48 1.73 5.56 10.47
N HIS A 49 0.84 6.07 9.62
CA HIS A 49 0.52 7.50 9.48
C HIS A 49 -0.98 7.73 9.72
N TRP A 50 -1.36 8.91 10.21
CA TRP A 50 -2.73 9.21 10.65
C TRP A 50 -3.75 9.24 9.50
N GLU A 51 -3.29 9.50 8.26
CA GLU A 51 -4.13 9.49 7.06
C GLU A 51 -4.51 8.08 6.62
N GLU A 52 -3.76 7.06 7.07
CA GLU A 52 -4.09 5.66 6.80
C GLU A 52 -4.23 5.37 5.28
N THR A 53 -3.41 6.05 4.49
CA THR A 53 -3.42 6.06 3.03
C THR A 53 -3.39 4.66 2.43
N ILE A 54 -4.12 4.48 1.33
CA ILE A 54 -4.22 3.21 0.61
C ILE A 54 -3.98 3.45 -0.87
N SER A 55 -2.91 2.85 -1.40
CA SER A 55 -2.71 2.67 -2.83
C SER A 55 -3.30 1.33 -3.27
N TYR A 56 -3.68 1.22 -4.55
CA TYR A 56 -4.19 -0.03 -5.11
C TYR A 56 -3.32 -0.53 -6.25
N LEU A 57 -3.11 -1.85 -6.29
CA LEU A 57 -2.43 -2.54 -7.38
C LEU A 57 -3.39 -3.50 -8.07
N VAL A 58 -3.58 -3.31 -9.37
CA VAL A 58 -4.32 -4.22 -10.25
C VAL A 58 -3.31 -4.95 -11.14
N VAL A 59 -3.21 -6.26 -10.96
CA VAL A 59 -2.27 -7.11 -11.71
C VAL A 59 -2.94 -7.62 -12.98
N GLY A 60 -2.43 -7.20 -14.14
CA GLY A 60 -2.93 -7.63 -15.44
C GLY A 60 -1.98 -8.62 -16.12
N SER A 61 -2.41 -9.18 -17.25
CA SER A 61 -1.62 -10.15 -18.02
C SER A 61 -0.49 -9.53 -18.83
N LYS A 62 -0.63 -8.26 -19.23
CA LYS A 62 0.37 -7.49 -20.01
C LYS A 62 0.91 -6.28 -19.23
N HIS A 63 -0.02 -5.56 -18.60
CA HIS A 63 0.28 -4.39 -17.79
C HIS A 63 -0.34 -4.55 -16.41
N SER A 64 0.41 -4.20 -15.37
CA SER A 64 -0.11 -4.01 -14.02
C SER A 64 -0.29 -2.51 -13.78
N LEU A 65 -1.34 -2.10 -13.08
CA LEU A 65 -1.65 -0.70 -12.80
C LEU A 65 -1.53 -0.43 -11.29
N LEU A 66 -0.66 0.49 -10.93
CA LEU A 66 -0.66 1.15 -9.64
C LEU A 66 -1.57 2.38 -9.69
N ILE A 67 -2.46 2.48 -8.70
CA ILE A 67 -3.30 3.65 -8.46
C ILE A 67 -2.78 4.29 -7.18
N ASP A 68 -2.26 5.50 -7.32
CA ASP A 68 -1.59 6.30 -6.29
C ASP A 68 -0.29 5.69 -5.73
N THR A 69 0.62 6.53 -5.27
CA THR A 69 1.94 6.11 -4.77
C THR A 69 2.12 6.28 -3.26
N GLY A 70 1.06 6.65 -2.55
CA GLY A 70 1.08 6.80 -1.11
C GLY A 70 1.85 8.06 -0.65
N MET A 71 2.23 8.08 0.62
CA MET A 71 2.93 9.19 1.27
C MET A 71 4.40 9.34 0.85
N GLY A 72 4.97 8.37 0.15
CA GLY A 72 6.41 8.36 -0.19
C GLY A 72 7.37 8.04 0.96
N ILE A 73 6.86 7.56 2.11
CA ILE A 73 7.68 7.19 3.27
C ILE A 73 8.35 5.83 3.05
N GLY A 74 7.56 4.82 2.70
CA GLY A 74 8.05 3.50 2.33
C GLY A 74 8.30 3.39 0.83
N ASN A 75 9.15 2.46 0.42
CA ASN A 75 9.40 2.20 -1.00
C ASN A 75 8.29 1.31 -1.60
N ILE A 76 7.29 1.91 -2.25
CA ILE A 76 6.15 1.16 -2.79
C ILE A 76 6.56 0.32 -4.00
N GLN A 77 7.59 0.73 -4.74
CA GLN A 77 8.11 0.00 -5.90
C GLN A 77 8.59 -1.40 -5.52
N GLN A 78 9.24 -1.58 -4.35
CA GLN A 78 9.66 -2.89 -3.84
C GLN A 78 8.47 -3.81 -3.51
N VAL A 79 7.38 -3.24 -2.98
CA VAL A 79 6.14 -3.98 -2.73
C VAL A 79 5.55 -4.46 -4.05
N ILE A 80 5.44 -3.58 -5.05
CA ILE A 80 4.87 -3.90 -6.36
C ILE A 80 5.69 -4.98 -7.07
N GLN A 81 7.02 -4.86 -7.09
CA GLN A 81 7.91 -5.84 -7.70
C GLN A 81 7.80 -7.23 -7.05
N SER A 82 7.40 -7.30 -5.78
CA SER A 82 7.16 -8.57 -5.07
C SER A 82 5.81 -9.22 -5.42
N LEU A 83 4.89 -8.46 -6.03
CA LEU A 83 3.50 -8.87 -6.29
C LEU A 83 3.20 -9.12 -7.76
N ILE A 84 3.90 -8.46 -8.68
CA ILE A 84 3.65 -8.57 -10.12
C ILE A 84 4.59 -9.60 -10.77
N PRO A 85 4.13 -10.35 -11.79
CA PRO A 85 5.02 -11.18 -12.58
C PRO A 85 6.07 -10.33 -13.31
N SER A 86 7.30 -10.83 -13.41
CA SER A 86 8.42 -10.15 -14.09
C SER A 86 8.19 -9.90 -15.58
N THR A 87 7.23 -10.61 -16.18
CA THR A 87 6.83 -10.46 -17.59
C THR A 87 5.83 -9.32 -17.82
N THR A 88 5.31 -8.70 -16.75
CA THR A 88 4.34 -7.60 -16.84
C THR A 88 5.05 -6.27 -16.68
N SER A 89 4.61 -5.24 -17.42
CA SER A 89 5.11 -3.88 -17.23
C SER A 89 4.19 -3.09 -16.30
N LEU A 90 4.75 -2.23 -15.47
CA LEU A 90 4.00 -1.37 -14.54
C LEU A 90 3.54 -0.09 -15.24
N LYS A 91 2.29 0.32 -14.96
CA LYS A 91 1.71 1.63 -15.25
C LYS A 91 1.27 2.26 -13.94
N MET A 92 1.26 3.58 -13.87
CA MET A 92 0.84 4.34 -12.69
C MET A 92 -0.14 5.42 -13.10
N ILE A 93 -1.16 5.64 -12.26
CA ILE A 93 -2.08 6.77 -12.33
C ILE A 93 -2.24 7.34 -10.93
N ASN A 94 -2.26 8.67 -10.81
CA ASN A 94 -2.70 9.33 -9.58
C ASN A 94 -4.16 9.75 -9.72
N THR A 95 -4.93 9.57 -8.66
CA THR A 95 -6.33 9.99 -8.58
C THR A 95 -6.45 11.50 -8.47
N HIS A 96 -5.48 12.15 -7.80
CA HIS A 96 -5.34 13.61 -7.68
C HIS A 96 -3.94 13.98 -7.16
N THR A 97 -3.72 15.25 -6.81
CA THR A 97 -2.38 15.81 -6.55
C THR A 97 -2.06 16.06 -5.07
N HIS A 98 -2.84 15.52 -4.13
CA HIS A 98 -2.46 15.61 -2.72
C HIS A 98 -1.27 14.71 -2.42
N HIS A 99 -0.52 15.06 -1.38
CA HIS A 99 0.79 14.46 -1.07
C HIS A 99 0.71 12.95 -0.82
N ASP A 100 -0.38 12.48 -0.24
CA ASP A 100 -0.67 11.08 0.04
C ASP A 100 -0.98 10.25 -1.21
N HIS A 101 -1.13 10.88 -2.37
CA HIS A 101 -1.37 10.19 -3.64
C HIS A 101 -0.17 10.21 -4.58
N ILE A 102 0.77 11.15 -4.38
CA ILE A 102 1.89 11.41 -5.28
C ILE A 102 3.28 11.21 -4.64
N GLY A 103 3.33 10.81 -3.37
CA GLY A 103 4.55 10.89 -2.55
C GLY A 103 5.73 10.07 -3.08
N ASP A 104 5.48 8.95 -3.76
CA ASP A 104 6.54 8.09 -4.32
C ASP A 104 6.65 8.19 -5.86
N ASN A 105 6.04 9.21 -6.49
CA ASN A 105 6.04 9.39 -7.95
C ASN A 105 7.44 9.57 -8.59
N TRP A 106 8.44 9.93 -7.78
CA TRP A 106 9.78 10.30 -8.26
C TRP A 106 10.72 9.12 -8.48
N ARG A 107 10.35 7.91 -8.05
CA ARG A 107 11.18 6.69 -8.11
C ARG A 107 10.70 5.73 -9.21
#